data_AF-A0A2U1MG20-F1
#
_entry.id   AF-A0A2U1MG20-F1
#
_cell.length_a   1.000
_cell.length_b   1.000
_cell.length_c   1.000
_cell.angle_alpha   90.00
_cell.angle_beta   90.00
_cell.angle_gamma   90.00
#
_symmetry.space_group_name_H-M   'P 1'
#
loop_
_entity.id
_entity.type
_entity.pdbx_description
1 polymer ?
#
loop_
_entity_poly.entity_id
_entity_poly.type
_entity_poly.pdbx_seq_one_letter_code
_entity_poly.pdbx_strand_id
1 'polypeptide(L)'
;MALNRLPTRSNLVRHGVSIPSSNCLFCGVDEESQQHCFFSCSIIKIIWRKLWSWWRSPLLYNPSLVDILKGKSGFIENKSVEKLFHAVCMAFIWHVWNWRNKILHASSDHEANAIRHEDIFPSVQRLSLLWAYNRSSKNLFS
;
A
#
# COMPACT_ATOMS: atom_id res chain seq x y z
N MET A 1 13.13 12.21 -2.93
CA MET A 1 12.61 10.91 -2.44
C MET A 1 13.76 9.93 -2.41
N ALA A 2 13.97 9.25 -1.28
CA ALA A 2 15.06 8.29 -1.13
C ALA A 2 14.73 6.98 -1.87
N LEU A 3 14.93 6.99 -3.19
CA LEU A 3 14.75 5.83 -4.05
C LEU A 3 15.69 4.71 -3.57
N ASN A 4 15.15 3.50 -3.38
CA ASN A 4 15.88 2.28 -3.03
C ASN A 4 16.43 2.14 -1.61
N ARG A 5 15.92 2.88 -0.62
CA ARG A 5 16.31 2.64 0.79
C ARG A 5 15.51 1.56 1.50
N LEU A 6 14.40 1.12 0.90
CA LEU A 6 13.58 0.07 1.50
C LEU A 6 14.27 -1.29 1.31
N PRO A 7 14.33 -2.13 2.36
CA PRO A 7 14.92 -3.47 2.31
C PRO A 7 13.97 -4.45 1.58
N THR A 8 13.60 -4.10 0.36
CA THR A 8 12.94 -5.00 -0.58
C THR A 8 13.91 -6.12 -0.96
N ARG A 9 13.41 -7.29 -1.34
CA ARG A 9 14.27 -8.45 -1.62
C ARG A 9 15.28 -8.16 -2.75
N SER A 10 14.87 -7.45 -3.80
CA SER A 10 15.78 -6.98 -4.86
C SER A 10 16.91 -6.09 -4.31
N ASN A 11 16.59 -5.13 -3.44
CA ASN A 11 17.60 -4.28 -2.82
C ASN A 11 18.52 -5.05 -1.88
N LEU A 12 18.01 -6.03 -1.13
CA LEU A 12 18.83 -6.88 -0.26
C LEU A 12 19.87 -7.66 -1.06
N VAL A 13 19.45 -8.32 -2.15
CA VAL A 13 20.36 -9.03 -3.06
C VAL A 13 21.39 -8.07 -3.67
N ARG A 14 20.95 -6.89 -4.12
CA ARG A 14 21.84 -5.85 -4.65
C ARG A 14 22.90 -5.39 -3.64
N HIS A 15 22.58 -5.42 -2.35
CA HIS A 15 23.49 -5.10 -1.25
C HIS A 15 24.28 -6.31 -0.72
N GLY A 16 24.26 -7.45 -1.43
CA GLY A 16 25.06 -8.63 -1.10
C GLY A 16 24.46 -9.51 0.00
N VAL A 17 23.21 -9.27 0.42
CA VAL A 17 22.53 -10.14 1.38
C VAL A 17 22.01 -11.38 0.66
N SER A 18 22.53 -12.55 1.06
CA SER A 18 22.05 -13.84 0.56
C SER A 18 20.65 -14.13 1.11
N ILE A 19 19.68 -14.30 0.21
CA ILE A 19 18.30 -14.68 0.53
C ILE A 19 17.85 -15.82 -0.40
N PRO A 20 16.93 -16.70 0.03
CA PRO A 20 16.55 -17.88 -0.75
C PRO A 20 15.86 -17.59 -2.09
N SER A 21 15.31 -16.39 -2.28
CA SER A 21 14.55 -15.99 -3.47
C SER A 21 14.43 -14.47 -3.50
N SER A 22 14.38 -13.83 -4.68
CA SER A 22 14.07 -12.41 -4.79
C SER A 22 12.57 -12.12 -5.02
N ASN A 23 11.73 -13.17 -5.12
CA ASN A 23 10.32 -13.05 -5.48
C ASN A 23 9.50 -12.33 -4.40
N CYS A 24 8.49 -11.58 -4.87
CA CYS A 24 7.52 -10.87 -4.04
C CYS A 24 6.82 -11.79 -3.05
N LEU A 25 6.80 -11.39 -1.78
CA LEU A 25 6.18 -12.17 -0.71
C LEU A 25 4.64 -12.29 -0.83
N PHE A 26 4.02 -11.46 -1.67
CA PHE A 26 2.58 -11.50 -1.93
C PHE A 26 2.20 -12.45 -3.08
N CYS A 27 2.76 -12.25 -4.27
CA CYS A 27 2.38 -13.06 -5.43
C CYS A 27 3.28 -14.29 -5.64
N GLY A 28 4.52 -14.27 -5.14
CA GLY A 28 5.51 -15.33 -5.35
C GLY A 28 6.06 -15.45 -6.78
N VAL A 29 5.62 -14.59 -7.72
CA VAL A 29 5.94 -14.71 -9.15
C VAL A 29 7.06 -13.74 -9.58
N ASP A 30 6.83 -12.44 -9.44
CA ASP A 30 7.78 -11.42 -9.89
C ASP A 30 8.75 -11.00 -8.77
N GLU A 31 9.86 -10.37 -9.13
CA GLU A 31 10.83 -9.84 -8.17
C GLU A 31 10.22 -8.76 -7.24
N GLU A 32 10.52 -8.83 -5.94
CA GLU A 32 10.12 -7.83 -4.97
C GLU A 32 10.94 -6.54 -5.14
N SER A 33 10.38 -5.59 -5.88
CA SER A 33 10.85 -4.19 -5.91
C SER A 33 9.88 -3.26 -5.19
N GLN A 34 10.28 -2.01 -4.95
CA GLN A 34 9.40 -0.98 -4.39
C GLN A 34 8.14 -0.78 -5.27
N GLN A 35 8.33 -0.72 -6.58
CA GLN A 35 7.24 -0.56 -7.54
C GLN A 35 6.29 -1.76 -7.52
N HIS A 36 6.85 -2.97 -7.45
CA HIS A 36 6.04 -4.18 -7.42
C HIS A 36 5.28 -4.33 -6.10
N CYS A 37 5.98 -4.22 -4.98
CA CYS A 37 5.43 -4.39 -3.63
C CYS A 37 4.31 -3.39 -3.33
N PHE A 38 4.40 -2.14 -3.79
CA PHE A 38 3.39 -1.12 -3.46
C PHE A 38 2.37 -0.85 -4.54
N PHE A 39 2.57 -1.30 -5.78
CA PHE A 39 1.70 -0.88 -6.88
C PHE A 39 1.44 -1.96 -7.92
N SER A 40 2.48 -2.58 -8.49
CA SER A 40 2.28 -3.44 -9.67
C SER A 40 1.98 -4.91 -9.38
N CYS A 41 2.16 -5.39 -8.14
CA CYS A 41 1.79 -6.74 -7.72
C CYS A 41 0.31 -7.02 -7.96
N SER A 42 -0.02 -8.20 -8.49
CA SER A 42 -1.40 -8.61 -8.79
C SER A 42 -2.32 -8.53 -7.56
N ILE A 43 -1.84 -8.97 -6.40
CA ILE A 43 -2.59 -8.92 -5.13
C ILE A 43 -2.82 -7.47 -4.69
N ILE A 44 -1.77 -6.63 -4.75
CA ILE A 44 -1.83 -5.23 -4.32
C ILE A 44 -2.70 -4.38 -5.26
N LYS A 45 -2.67 -4.66 -6.56
CA LYS A 45 -3.57 -4.04 -7.55
C LYS A 45 -5.04 -4.25 -7.21
N ILE A 46 -5.43 -5.43 -6.72
CA ILE A 46 -6.81 -5.72 -6.33
C ILE A 46 -7.23 -4.80 -5.18
N ILE A 47 -6.37 -4.60 -4.18
CA ILE A 47 -6.68 -3.74 -3.04
C ILE A 47 -6.68 -2.26 -3.44
N TRP A 48 -5.78 -1.83 -4.33
CA TRP A 48 -5.86 -0.48 -4.92
C TRP A 48 -7.20 -0.25 -5.61
N ARG A 49 -7.69 -1.20 -6.43
CA ARG A 49 -9.01 -1.09 -7.07
C ARG A 49 -10.15 -0.97 -6.05
N LYS A 50 -10.10 -1.72 -4.94
CA LYS A 50 -11.06 -1.56 -3.83
C LYS A 50 -11.00 -0.14 -3.24
N LEU A 51 -9.79 0.39 -3.03
CA LEU A 51 -9.58 1.75 -2.51
C LEU A 51 -10.08 2.84 -3.46
N TRP A 52 -9.79 2.71 -4.76
CA TRP A 52 -10.29 3.58 -5.82
C TRP A 52 -11.82 3.58 -5.88
N SER A 53 -12.42 2.38 -5.84
CA SER A 53 -13.88 2.23 -5.79
C SER A 53 -14.50 2.85 -4.55
N TRP A 54 -13.87 2.71 -3.38
CA TRP A 54 -14.33 3.31 -2.13
C TRP A 54 -14.37 4.85 -2.21
N TRP A 55 -13.41 5.44 -2.92
CA TRP A 55 -13.33 6.88 -3.17
C TRP A 55 -14.04 7.35 -4.43
N ARG A 56 -14.80 6.47 -5.10
CA ARG A 56 -15.58 6.76 -6.31
C ARG A 56 -14.73 7.40 -7.42
N SER A 57 -13.49 6.95 -7.58
CA SER A 57 -12.62 7.46 -8.65
C SER A 57 -13.22 7.16 -10.03
N PRO A 58 -12.85 7.94 -11.07
CA PRO A 58 -13.22 7.62 -12.46
C PRO A 58 -12.81 6.20 -12.87
N LEU A 59 -13.55 5.59 -13.81
CA LEU A 59 -13.33 4.21 -14.26
C LEU A 59 -11.90 3.98 -14.81
N LEU A 60 -11.32 4.99 -15.46
CA LEU A 60 -9.97 4.93 -16.05
C LEU A 60 -8.88 5.48 -15.11
N TYR A 61 -9.18 5.63 -13.82
CA TYR A 61 -8.21 6.12 -12.86
C TYR A 61 -7.09 5.10 -12.63
N ASN A 62 -5.88 5.44 -13.10
CA ASN A 62 -4.70 4.58 -13.02
C ASN A 62 -3.44 5.45 -12.79
N PRO A 63 -3.27 6.04 -11.59
CA PRO A 63 -2.13 6.89 -11.28
C PRO A 63 -0.83 6.07 -11.24
N SER A 64 0.33 6.68 -11.47
CA SER A 64 1.59 6.03 -11.15
C SER A 64 1.83 6.01 -9.62
N LEU A 65 2.72 5.14 -9.13
CA LEU A 65 3.15 5.19 -7.73
C LEU A 65 3.72 6.57 -7.36
N VAL A 66 4.38 7.25 -8.30
CA VAL A 66 4.92 8.59 -8.09
C VAL A 66 3.79 9.61 -7.92
N ASP A 67 2.70 9.50 -8.67
CA ASP A 67 1.55 10.41 -8.54
C ASP A 67 0.84 10.23 -7.19
N ILE A 68 0.69 8.97 -6.76
CA ILE A 68 0.15 8.62 -5.44
C ILE A 68 1.01 9.26 -4.33
N LEU A 69 2.34 9.10 -4.40
CA LEU A 69 3.28 9.66 -3.42
C LEU A 69 3.34 11.20 -3.44
N LYS A 70 3.01 11.83 -4.57
CA LYS A 70 2.88 13.30 -4.69
C LYS A 70 1.54 13.81 -4.14
N GLY A 71 0.56 12.92 -3.93
CA GLY A 71 -0.76 13.27 -3.40
C GLY A 71 -1.65 14.04 -4.36
N LYS A 72 -1.39 13.97 -5.68
CA LYS A 72 -2.25 14.58 -6.70
C LYS A 72 -3.22 13.53 -7.21
N SER A 73 -4.50 13.70 -6.88
CA SER A 73 -5.56 12.78 -7.30
C SER A 73 -5.97 12.99 -8.75
N GLY A 74 -6.00 14.25 -9.22
CA GLY A 74 -6.50 14.60 -10.55
C GLY A 74 -8.01 14.46 -10.74
N PHE A 75 -8.75 14.01 -9.71
CA PHE A 75 -10.22 13.88 -9.75
C PHE A 75 -10.92 14.47 -8.51
N ILE A 76 -10.17 14.87 -7.47
CA ILE A 76 -10.74 15.51 -6.27
C ILE A 76 -10.44 17.01 -6.33
N GLU A 77 -11.48 17.84 -6.43
CA GLU A 77 -11.35 19.30 -6.51
C GLU A 77 -11.09 19.95 -5.14
N ASN A 78 -11.73 19.42 -4.08
CA ASN A 78 -11.58 19.98 -2.74
C ASN A 78 -10.21 19.60 -2.15
N LYS A 79 -9.34 20.59 -1.96
CA LYS A 79 -7.97 20.41 -1.44
C LYS A 79 -7.89 19.71 -0.09
N SER A 80 -8.87 19.90 0.79
CA SER A 80 -8.90 19.24 2.11
C SER A 80 -9.25 17.76 1.96
N VAL A 81 -10.20 17.44 1.07
CA VAL A 81 -10.57 16.07 0.73
C VAL A 81 -9.43 15.36 -0.02
N GLU A 82 -8.72 16.06 -0.91
CA GLU A 82 -7.54 15.52 -1.60
C GLU A 82 -6.40 15.19 -0.62
N LYS A 83 -6.15 16.06 0.36
CA LYS A 83 -5.22 15.77 1.45
C LYS A 83 -5.64 14.54 2.25
N LEU A 84 -6.92 14.39 2.53
CA LEU A 84 -7.45 13.21 3.23
C LEU A 84 -7.24 11.94 2.38
N PHE A 85 -7.58 11.99 1.10
CA PHE A 85 -7.37 10.88 0.17
C PHE A 85 -5.89 10.48 0.08
N HIS A 86 -4.99 11.46 0.01
CA HIS A 86 -3.56 11.21 0.03
C HIS A 86 -3.14 10.54 1.35
N ALA A 87 -3.65 10.98 2.50
CA ALA A 87 -3.39 10.32 3.78
C ALA A 87 -3.88 8.87 3.80
N VAL A 88 -5.04 8.57 3.20
CA VAL A 88 -5.54 7.19 3.02
C VAL A 88 -4.58 6.36 2.16
N CYS A 89 -4.09 6.92 1.06
CA CYS A 89 -3.10 6.25 0.20
C CYS A 89 -1.79 5.95 0.94
N MET A 90 -1.30 6.90 1.74
CA MET A 90 -0.10 6.71 2.55
C MET A 90 -0.31 5.67 3.67
N ALA A 91 -1.48 5.67 4.30
CA ALA A 91 -1.86 4.64 5.26
C ALA A 91 -1.91 3.26 4.61
N PHE A 92 -2.43 3.16 3.37
CA PHE A 92 -2.41 1.90 2.63
C PHE A 92 -0.99 1.41 2.35
N ILE A 93 -0.10 2.28 1.84
CA ILE A 93 1.32 1.93 1.60
C ILE A 93 1.99 1.42 2.87
N TRP A 94 1.73 2.07 4.02
CA TRP A 94 2.25 1.61 5.31
C TRP A 94 1.70 0.24 5.72
N HIS A 95 0.40 -0.01 5.52
CA HIS A 95 -0.21 -1.32 5.78
C HIS A 95 0.39 -2.42 4.92
N VAL A 96 0.61 -2.14 3.64
CA VAL A 96 1.27 -3.08 2.72
C VAL A 96 2.66 -3.41 3.23
N TRP A 97 3.45 -2.41 3.65
CA TRP A 97 4.77 -2.65 4.21
C TRP A 97 4.74 -3.49 5.49
N ASN A 98 3.83 -3.19 6.41
CA ASN A 98 3.66 -3.98 7.63
C ASN A 98 3.20 -5.41 7.35
N TRP A 99 2.26 -5.57 6.42
CA TRP A 99 1.77 -6.88 6.00
C TRP A 99 2.89 -7.74 5.40
N ARG A 100 3.69 -7.14 4.50
CA ARG A 100 4.91 -7.76 3.98
C ARG A 100 5.85 -8.21 5.10
N ASN A 101 6.10 -7.35 6.09
CA ASN A 101 7.02 -7.68 7.19
C ASN A 101 6.46 -8.80 8.08
N LYS A 102 5.15 -8.86 8.31
CA LYS A 102 4.52 -9.98 9.02
C LYS A 102 4.73 -11.31 8.28
N ILE A 103 4.58 -11.33 6.95
CA ILE A 103 4.86 -12.53 6.15
C ILE A 103 6.34 -12.91 6.25
N LEU A 104 7.26 -11.94 6.16
CA LEU A 104 8.70 -12.18 6.21
C LEU A 104 9.18 -12.75 7.56
N HIS A 105 8.56 -12.31 8.66
CA HIS A 105 8.94 -12.67 10.03
C HIS A 105 8.02 -13.71 10.67
N ALA A 106 7.17 -14.38 9.88
CA ALA A 106 6.34 -15.47 10.38
C ALA A 106 7.21 -16.60 10.93
N SER A 107 6.72 -17.25 11.98
CA SER A 107 7.40 -18.35 12.67
C SER A 107 7.38 -19.67 11.87
N SER A 108 6.46 -19.80 10.90
CA SER A 108 6.31 -20.97 10.06
C SER A 108 5.74 -20.61 8.69
N ASP A 109 5.93 -21.50 7.71
CA ASP A 109 5.31 -21.37 6.39
C ASP A 109 3.78 -21.38 6.45
N HIS A 110 3.19 -22.13 7.40
CA HIS A 110 1.75 -22.15 7.63
C HIS A 110 1.23 -20.77 8.06
N GLU A 111 1.91 -20.12 9.02
CA GLU A 111 1.58 -18.76 9.45
C GLU A 111 1.79 -17.74 8.33
N ALA A 112 2.90 -17.82 7.59
CA ALA A 112 3.17 -16.95 6.46
C ALA A 112 2.08 -17.06 5.37
N ASN A 113 1.63 -18.29 5.08
CA ASN A 113 0.54 -18.54 4.14
C ASN A 113 -0.79 -17.98 4.64
N ALA A 114 -1.12 -18.18 5.93
CA ALA A 114 -2.33 -17.61 6.52
C ALA A 114 -2.35 -16.08 6.42
N ILE A 115 -1.24 -15.42 6.80
CA ILE A 115 -1.10 -13.97 6.72
C ILE A 115 -1.22 -13.49 5.26
N ARG A 116 -0.60 -14.18 4.30
CA ARG A 116 -0.64 -13.80 2.87
C ARG A 116 -2.06 -13.76 2.29
N HIS A 117 -2.99 -14.51 2.87
CA HIS A 117 -4.39 -14.56 2.42
C HIS A 117 -5.33 -13.67 3.25
N GLU A 118 -4.82 -12.87 4.20
CA GLU A 118 -5.62 -11.89 4.93
C GLU A 118 -6.12 -10.76 4.03
N ASP A 119 -7.39 -10.35 4.19
CA ASP A 119 -7.88 -9.10 3.58
C ASP A 119 -7.49 -7.91 4.47
N ILE A 120 -6.47 -7.17 4.06
CA ILE A 120 -6.02 -5.98 4.79
C ILE A 120 -6.91 -4.75 4.56
N PHE A 121 -7.80 -4.78 3.56
CA PHE A 121 -8.61 -3.61 3.18
C PHE A 121 -9.49 -3.05 4.32
N PRO A 122 -10.19 -3.87 5.13
CA PRO A 122 -10.96 -3.36 6.26
C PRO A 122 -10.11 -2.62 7.30
N SER A 123 -8.86 -3.05 7.53
CA SER A 123 -7.93 -2.37 8.44
C SER A 123 -7.52 -1.01 7.91
N VAL A 124 -7.28 -0.91 6.59
CA VAL A 124 -6.98 0.34 5.90
C VAL A 124 -8.14 1.33 6.04
N GLN A 125 -9.38 0.87 5.84
CA GLN A 125 -10.58 1.71 6.00
C GLN A 125 -10.73 2.21 7.45
N ARG A 126 -10.67 1.30 8.43
CA ARG A 126 -10.80 1.66 9.85
C ARG A 126 -9.80 2.70 10.29
N LEU A 127 -8.51 2.50 9.98
CA LEU A 127 -7.46 3.43 10.40
C LEU A 127 -7.53 4.77 9.64
N SER A 128 -7.90 4.74 8.36
CA SER A 128 -8.13 5.96 7.58
C SER A 128 -9.27 6.79 8.16
N LEU A 129 -10.39 6.17 8.51
CA LEU A 129 -11.54 6.84 9.13
C LEU A 129 -11.22 7.36 10.53
N LEU A 130 -10.51 6.57 11.35
CA LEU A 130 -10.04 7.00 12.65
C LEU A 130 -9.10 8.21 12.55
N TRP A 131 -8.18 8.21 11.59
CA TRP A 131 -7.29 9.34 11.32
C TRP A 131 -8.05 10.57 10.85
N ALA A 132 -9.03 10.39 9.95
CA ALA A 132 -9.89 11.47 9.47
C ALA A 132 -10.66 12.12 10.62
N TYR A 133 -11.34 11.30 11.43
CA TYR A 133 -12.15 11.74 12.55
C TYR A 133 -11.35 12.53 13.60
N ASN A 134 -10.17 12.03 13.97
CA ASN A 134 -9.34 12.66 15.00
C ASN A 134 -8.57 13.90 14.51
N ARG A 135 -8.44 14.12 13.20
CA ARG A 135 -7.71 15.26 12.63
C ARG A 135 -8.57 16.26 11.86
N SER A 136 -9.82 15.94 11.56
CA SER A 136 -10.77 16.93 11.06
C SER A 136 -11.06 17.93 12.18
N SER A 137 -10.89 19.23 11.89
CA SER A 137 -11.58 20.24 12.70
C SER A 137 -13.08 19.92 12.64
N LYS A 138 -13.83 20.21 13.71
CA LYS A 138 -15.22 19.78 13.95
C LYS A 138 -16.26 20.10 12.84
N ASN A 139 -15.85 20.67 11.70
CA ASN A 139 -16.71 21.20 10.64
C ASN A 139 -16.67 20.43 9.30
N LEU A 140 -16.06 19.24 9.20
CA LEU A 140 -16.00 18.48 7.92
C LEU A 140 -17.10 17.43 7.76
N PHE A 141 -17.89 17.17 8.81
CA PHE A 141 -18.95 16.16 8.82
C PHE A 141 -20.30 16.69 9.35
N SER A 142 -20.47 18.02 9.44
CA SER A 142 -21.77 18.67 9.71
C SER A 142 -22.46 19.09 8.42
#